data_AF-A0A5N6QRS3-F1
#
_entry.id   AF-A0A5N6QRS3-F1
#
_cell.length_a   1.000
_cell.length_b   1.000
_cell.length_c   1.000
_cell.angle_alpha   90.00
_cell.angle_beta   90.00
_cell.angle_gamma   90.00
#
_symmetry.space_group_name_H-M   'P 1'
#
loop_
_entity.id
_entity.type
_entity.pdbx_description
1 polymer ?
#
loop_
_entity_poly.entity_id
_entity_poly.type
_entity_poly.pdbx_seq_one_letter_code
_entity_poly.pdbx_strand_id
1 'polypeptide(L)'
;MENKLFKNTDNSANLLSMVLKLPWSHSLVITEPHNTWKTKCISVQVASKLGSSLKTEIGLEVLDLSLRDEVEEVRLEAVVSVPVIVFWSGLGVLTHIFRRVE
;
A
#
# COMPACT_ATOMS: atom_id res chain seq x y z
N MET A 1 10.85 -25.06 13.06
CA MET A 1 11.19 -24.52 11.73
C MET A 1 11.17 -23.00 11.87
N GLU A 2 12.34 -22.39 12.03
CA GLU A 2 12.46 -20.96 12.35
C GLU A 2 12.22 -20.12 11.11
N ASN A 3 11.24 -19.21 11.17
CA ASN A 3 10.97 -18.21 10.14
C ASN A 3 12.13 -17.23 10.02
N LYS A 4 13.16 -17.59 9.24
CA LYS A 4 14.33 -16.75 8.92
C LYS A 4 14.03 -15.57 7.98
N LEU A 5 12.76 -15.33 7.64
CA LEU A 5 12.37 -14.32 6.64
C LEU A 5 12.61 -12.87 7.11
N PHE A 6 12.76 -12.64 8.40
CA PHE A 6 12.79 -11.28 8.99
C PHE A 6 14.20 -10.75 9.33
N LYS A 7 15.27 -11.42 8.91
CA LYS A 7 16.63 -11.10 9.41
C LYS A 7 17.37 -9.96 8.68
N ASN A 8 16.68 -9.13 7.89
CA ASN A 8 17.29 -7.93 7.29
C ASN A 8 16.22 -6.84 7.14
N THR A 9 16.42 -5.69 7.80
CA THR A 9 15.45 -4.58 7.85
C THR A 9 15.12 -4.02 6.46
N ASP A 10 16.11 -3.89 5.59
CA ASP A 10 15.92 -3.40 4.21
C ASP A 10 15.18 -4.43 3.33
N ASN A 11 15.44 -5.72 3.54
CA ASN A 11 14.74 -6.81 2.86
C ASN A 11 13.27 -6.93 3.32
N SER A 12 12.98 -6.55 4.56
CA SER A 12 11.63 -6.66 5.14
C SER A 12 10.65 -5.63 4.58
N ALA A 13 11.10 -4.39 4.32
CA ALA A 13 10.26 -3.34 3.70
C ALA A 13 9.91 -3.69 2.26
N ASN A 14 10.88 -4.21 1.50
CA ASN A 14 10.67 -4.69 0.13
C ASN A 14 9.69 -5.87 0.07
N LEU A 15 9.81 -6.81 1.02
CA LEU A 15 8.87 -7.92 1.13
C LEU A 15 7.45 -7.45 1.48
N LEU A 16 7.31 -6.52 2.43
CA LEU A 16 6.02 -5.93 2.80
C LEU A 16 5.38 -5.21 1.61
N SER A 17 6.14 -4.40 0.88
CA SER A 17 5.66 -3.76 -0.36
C SER A 17 5.17 -4.80 -1.37
N MET A 18 5.92 -5.88 -1.58
CA MET A 18 5.52 -6.97 -2.48
C MET A 18 4.21 -7.64 -2.03
N VAL A 19 4.07 -7.96 -0.75
CA VAL A 19 2.86 -8.60 -0.18
C VAL A 19 1.64 -7.69 -0.33
N LEU A 20 1.78 -6.39 -0.06
CA LEU A 20 0.68 -5.42 -0.16
C LEU A 20 0.20 -5.18 -1.59
N LYS A 21 1.00 -5.52 -2.61
CA LYS A 21 0.61 -5.44 -4.03
C LYS A 21 -0.03 -6.71 -4.57
N LEU A 22 -0.07 -7.80 -3.80
CA LEU A 22 -0.70 -9.06 -4.22
C LEU A 22 -2.15 -8.88 -4.70
N PRO A 23 -3.00 -8.05 -4.06
CA PRO A 23 -4.39 -7.87 -4.51
C PRO A 23 -4.56 -7.25 -5.90
N TRP A 24 -3.51 -6.61 -6.44
CA TRP A 24 -3.50 -6.07 -7.81
C TRP A 24 -2.91 -7.02 -8.84
N SER A 25 -2.04 -7.93 -8.41
CA SER A 25 -1.29 -8.83 -9.30
C SER A 25 -1.86 -10.24 -9.36
N HIS A 26 -2.58 -10.66 -8.32
CA HIS A 26 -3.13 -11.98 -8.19
C HIS A 26 -4.63 -11.86 -7.92
N SER A 27 -5.43 -12.28 -8.90
CA SER A 27 -6.82 -12.63 -8.61
C SER A 27 -6.77 -13.90 -7.77
N LEU A 28 -6.87 -13.76 -6.45
CA LEU A 28 -7.07 -14.92 -5.59
C LEU A 28 -8.33 -15.63 -6.12
N VAL A 29 -8.19 -16.89 -6.53
CA VAL A 29 -9.32 -17.76 -6.87
C VAL A 29 -10.03 -18.09 -5.55
N ILE A 30 -10.75 -17.09 -5.02
CA ILE A 30 -11.60 -17.25 -3.86
C ILE A 30 -12.92 -17.78 -4.39
N THR A 31 -13.32 -18.95 -3.90
CA THR A 31 -14.54 -19.68 -4.28
C THR A 31 -15.84 -18.97 -3.87
N GLU A 32 -15.75 -17.75 -3.33
CA GLU A 32 -16.89 -16.95 -2.87
C GLU A 32 -16.83 -15.54 -3.50
N PRO A 33 -17.99 -14.94 -3.84
CA PRO A 33 -18.10 -13.63 -4.49
C PRO A 33 -17.87 -12.48 -3.51
N HIS A 34 -16.81 -12.57 -2.69
CA HIS A 34 -16.45 -11.47 -1.81
C HIS A 34 -15.83 -10.36 -2.65
N ASN A 35 -16.25 -9.12 -2.34
CA ASN A 35 -15.71 -7.89 -2.88
C ASN A 35 -14.18 -7.86 -2.79
N THR A 36 -13.51 -8.28 -3.87
CA THR A 36 -12.04 -8.38 -4.00
C THR A 36 -11.34 -7.05 -3.72
N TRP A 37 -12.07 -5.95 -3.90
CA TRP A 37 -11.63 -4.59 -3.57
C TRP A 37 -11.34 -4.37 -2.08
N LYS A 38 -11.98 -5.10 -1.16
CA LYS A 38 -11.73 -4.94 0.29
C LYS A 38 -10.29 -5.27 0.65
N THR A 39 -9.71 -6.30 0.05
CA THR A 39 -8.31 -6.69 0.27
C THR A 39 -7.35 -5.61 -0.25
N LYS A 40 -7.71 -4.95 -1.36
CA LYS A 40 -6.99 -3.78 -1.87
C LYS A 40 -7.05 -2.64 -0.86
N CYS A 41 -8.22 -2.28 -0.36
CA CYS A 41 -8.39 -1.24 0.67
C CYS A 41 -7.59 -1.55 1.95
N ILE A 42 -7.62 -2.79 2.44
CA ILE A 42 -6.82 -3.20 3.60
C ILE A 42 -5.32 -3.00 3.31
N SER A 43 -4.87 -3.31 2.09
CA SER A 43 -3.47 -3.12 1.71
C SER A 43 -3.07 -1.65 1.71
N VAL A 44 -3.94 -0.75 1.23
CA VAL A 44 -3.76 0.71 1.32
C VAL A 44 -3.69 1.16 2.78
N GLN A 45 -4.61 0.69 3.63
CA GLN A 45 -4.64 1.05 5.05
C GLN A 45 -3.39 0.60 5.80
N VAL A 46 -2.90 -0.62 5.55
CA VAL A 46 -1.66 -1.11 6.13
C VAL A 46 -0.48 -0.29 5.61
N ALA A 47 -0.39 -0.08 4.29
CA ALA A 47 0.65 0.75 3.69
C ALA A 47 0.68 2.15 4.32
N SER A 48 -0.48 2.78 4.54
CA SER A 48 -0.58 4.14 5.10
C SER A 48 0.04 4.32 6.49
N LYS A 49 0.18 3.22 7.24
CA LYS A 49 0.68 3.19 8.62
C LYS A 49 2.13 2.73 8.74
N LEU A 50 2.81 2.40 7.65
CA LEU A 50 4.21 1.96 7.67
C LEU A 50 5.22 3.10 7.96
N GLY A 51 4.75 4.35 7.97
CA GLY A 51 5.50 5.52 8.41
C GLY A 51 6.81 5.72 7.67
N SER A 52 7.91 5.94 8.40
CA SER A 52 9.22 6.22 7.78
C SER A 52 9.77 5.11 6.89
N SER A 53 9.19 3.90 6.92
CA SER A 53 9.50 2.81 6.01
C SER A 53 9.06 3.09 4.56
N LEU A 54 8.20 4.11 4.35
CA LEU A 54 7.69 4.53 3.04
C LEU A 54 8.47 5.69 2.39
N LYS A 55 9.59 6.13 3.00
CA LYS A 55 10.29 7.37 2.59
C LYS A 55 11.00 7.31 1.23
N THR A 56 10.96 6.18 0.52
CA THR A 56 11.56 5.99 -0.81
C THR A 56 10.48 5.96 -1.89
N GLU A 57 10.84 6.20 -3.15
CA GLU A 57 9.92 6.09 -4.30
C GLU A 57 9.18 4.74 -4.34
N ILE A 58 9.82 3.68 -3.84
CA ILE A 58 9.30 2.31 -3.72
C ILE A 58 8.16 2.20 -2.68
N GLY A 59 8.14 3.10 -1.69
CA GLY A 59 7.17 3.08 -0.59
C GLY A 59 5.75 3.42 -1.02
N LEU A 60 5.57 4.30 -2.01
CA LEU A 60 4.26 4.80 -2.42
C LEU A 60 3.62 4.01 -3.58
N GLU A 61 4.21 2.89 -4.01
CA GLU A 61 3.67 2.09 -5.12
C GLU A 61 2.25 1.57 -4.87
N VAL A 62 1.91 1.22 -3.62
CA VAL A 62 0.55 0.81 -3.24
C VAL A 62 -0.44 1.98 -3.37
N LEU A 63 0.01 3.21 -3.05
CA LEU A 63 -0.79 4.41 -3.25
C LEU A 63 -0.99 4.68 -4.76
N ASP A 64 0.06 4.52 -5.58
CA ASP A 64 -0.03 4.68 -7.03
C ASP A 64 -1.03 3.71 -7.67
N LEU A 65 -0.98 2.44 -7.28
CA LEU A 65 -1.91 1.42 -7.78
C LEU A 65 -3.35 1.70 -7.36
N SER A 66 -3.56 2.17 -6.14
CA SER A 66 -4.90 2.43 -5.59
C SER A 66 -5.55 3.70 -6.14
N LEU A 67 -4.78 4.76 -6.40
CA LEU A 67 -5.28 5.99 -7.05
C LEU A 67 -5.78 5.72 -8.49
N ARG A 68 -5.21 4.71 -9.15
CA ARG A 68 -5.52 4.32 -10.54
C ARG A 68 -6.42 3.09 -10.63
N ASP A 69 -6.97 2.62 -9.51
CA ASP A 69 -7.79 1.41 -9.51
C ASP A 69 -9.10 1.61 -10.27
N GLU A 70 -9.61 0.54 -10.86
CA GLU A 70 -10.89 0.54 -11.58
C GLU A 70 -12.07 0.70 -10.62
N VAL A 71 -11.93 0.20 -9.38
CA VAL A 71 -12.97 0.21 -8.35
C VAL A 71 -12.94 1.53 -7.56
N GLU A 72 -14.09 2.21 -7.51
CA GLU A 72 -14.23 3.53 -6.87
C GLU A 72 -13.87 3.50 -5.38
N GLU A 73 -14.27 2.46 -4.66
CA GLU A 73 -14.00 2.31 -3.22
C GLU A 73 -12.50 2.24 -2.93
N VAL A 74 -11.70 1.68 -3.85
CA VAL A 74 -10.24 1.60 -3.71
C VAL A 74 -9.61 2.97 -3.93
N ARG A 75 -10.08 3.73 -4.93
CA ARG A 75 -9.64 5.10 -5.17
C ARG A 75 -10.00 6.03 -4.01
N LEU A 76 -11.21 5.89 -3.46
CA LEU A 76 -11.67 6.66 -2.30
C LEU A 76 -10.77 6.39 -1.08
N GLU A 77 -10.50 5.11 -0.79
CA GLU A 77 -9.62 4.73 0.31
C GLU A 77 -8.20 5.29 0.14
N ALA A 78 -7.68 5.33 -1.10
CA ALA A 78 -6.37 5.93 -1.41
C ALA A 78 -6.33 7.41 -1.00
N VAL A 79 -7.35 8.19 -1.37
CA VAL A 79 -7.46 9.61 -1.01
C VAL A 79 -7.59 9.80 0.51
N VAL A 80 -8.42 8.98 1.17
CA VAL A 80 -8.60 9.03 2.63
C VAL A 80 -7.33 8.63 3.39
N SER A 81 -6.48 7.79 2.79
CA SER A 81 -5.21 7.34 3.39
C SER A 81 -4.07 8.35 3.26
N VAL A 82 -4.14 9.32 2.34
CA VAL A 82 -3.13 10.39 2.20
C VAL A 82 -2.84 11.13 3.53
N PRO A 83 -3.83 11.66 4.27
CA PRO A 83 -3.56 12.30 5.56
C PRO A 83 -2.93 11.34 6.58
N VAL A 84 -3.26 10.05 6.52
CA VAL A 84 -2.66 9.02 7.39
C VAL A 84 -1.18 8.82 7.06
N ILE A 85 -0.84 8.72 5.76
CA ILE A 85 0.56 8.63 5.29
C ILE A 85 1.37 9.83 5.78
N VAL A 86 0.83 11.04 5.63
CA VAL A 86 1.47 12.28 6.07
C VAL A 86 1.67 12.30 7.59
N PHE A 87 0.67 11.84 8.35
CA PHE A 87 0.75 11.74 9.81
C PHE A 87 1.87 10.79 10.26
N TRP A 88 2.01 9.61 9.64
CA TRP A 88 3.00 8.62 10.03
C TRP A 88 4.41 8.85 9.44
N SER A 89 4.52 9.54 8.31
CA SER A 89 5.78 9.70 7.56
C SER A 89 6.40 11.09 7.67
N GLY A 90 5.60 12.08 8.10
CA GLY A 90 5.96 13.50 8.16
C GLY A 90 5.69 14.25 6.85
N LEU A 91 5.74 15.58 6.90
CA LEU A 91 5.38 16.46 5.78
C LEU A 91 6.27 16.30 4.53
N GLY A 92 7.49 15.78 4.68
CA GLY A 92 8.42 15.56 3.57
C GLY A 92 7.90 14.61 2.48
N VAL A 93 6.86 13.82 2.77
CA VAL A 93 6.22 12.91 1.81
C VAL A 93 5.24 13.62 0.87
N LEU A 94 4.78 14.84 1.21
CA LEU A 94 3.71 15.53 0.48
C LEU A 94 4.06 15.82 -0.98
N THR A 95 5.30 16.22 -1.26
CA THR A 95 5.78 16.46 -2.63
C THR A 95 5.68 15.21 -3.50
N HIS A 96 5.98 14.04 -2.92
CA HIS A 96 5.86 12.77 -3.59
C HIS A 96 4.42 12.34 -3.81
N ILE A 97 3.50 12.68 -2.90
CA ILE A 97 2.07 12.39 -3.04
C ILE A 97 1.43 13.29 -4.11
N PHE A 98 1.68 14.60 -4.09
CA PHE A 98 1.04 15.52 -5.03
C PHE A 98 1.35 15.19 -6.49
N ARG A 99 2.57 14.75 -6.79
CA ARG A 99 2.95 14.26 -8.13
C ARG A 99 2.13 13.05 -8.62
N ARG A 100 1.45 12.33 -7.73
CA ARG A 100 0.72 11.09 -8.04
C ARG A 100 -0.79 11.30 -8.16
N VAL A 101 -1.28 12.40 -7.61
CA VAL A 101 -2.70 12.78 -7.63
C VAL A 101 -3.03 13.65 -8.85
N GLU A 102 -2.03 14.34 -9.39
CA GLU A 102 -2.09 15.08 -10.66
C GLU A 102 -2.17 14.11 -11.86
#